data_AF-A0A0L0FMZ3-F1
#
_entry.id   AF-A0A0L0FMZ3-F1
#
_cell.length_a   1.000
_cell.length_b   1.000
_cell.length_c   1.000
_cell.angle_alpha   90.00
_cell.angle_beta   90.00
_cell.angle_gamma   90.00
#
_symmetry.space_group_name_H-M   'P 1'
#
loop_
_entity.id
_entity.type
_entity.pdbx_description
1 polymer ?
#
loop_
_entity_poly.entity_id
_entity_poly.type
_entity_poly.pdbx_seq_one_letter_code
_entity_poly.pdbx_strand_id
1 'polypeptide(L)'
;MHPSQIVERACLCFSRLVATFRHSAPELTQLAQCGFIKRLMDTLTATPRLINTPTFTMVLKTFSTVLKGAPALTHIFIENDVTGVLRGLLRLPYDGEDVQKSLRSYAGLDAEQLYELFYITCEMLPPLPTDKVFTSIPVQHHGVPGQSKHPSGSTHSHAVASANAIRGMINRTFMQRRASGGK
;
A
#
# COMPACT_ATOMS: atom_id res chain seq x y z
N MET A 1 -7.34 13.72 -30.43
CA MET A 1 -7.19 12.83 -29.27
C MET A 1 -6.56 13.64 -28.14
N HIS A 2 -7.22 13.77 -27.00
CA HIS A 2 -6.69 14.60 -25.91
C HIS A 2 -5.53 13.87 -25.20
N PRO A 3 -4.41 14.55 -24.86
CA PRO A 3 -3.27 13.94 -24.18
C PRO A 3 -3.65 13.19 -22.89
N SER A 4 -4.65 13.69 -22.16
CA SER A 4 -5.20 13.07 -20.95
C SER A 4 -5.78 11.67 -21.17
N GLN A 5 -6.47 11.46 -22.30
CA GLN A 5 -7.09 10.16 -22.62
C GLN A 5 -6.04 9.10 -22.99
N ILE A 6 -4.92 9.52 -23.59
CA ILE A 6 -3.80 8.60 -23.88
C ILE A 6 -3.19 8.10 -22.58
N VAL A 7 -2.95 9.01 -21.63
CA VAL A 7 -2.39 8.68 -20.31
C VAL A 7 -3.32 7.73 -19.56
N GLU A 8 -4.63 8.00 -19.50
CA GLU A 8 -5.60 7.13 -18.85
C GLU A 8 -5.60 5.71 -19.44
N ARG A 9 -5.59 5.60 -20.77
CA ARG A 9 -5.56 4.30 -21.47
C ARG A 9 -4.23 3.57 -21.24
N ALA A 10 -3.11 4.28 -21.21
CA ALA A 10 -1.81 3.70 -20.91
C ALA A 10 -1.77 3.14 -19.47
N CYS A 11 -2.19 3.92 -18.48
CA CYS A 11 -2.29 3.48 -17.08
C CYS A 11 -3.20 2.25 -16.94
N LEU A 12 -4.34 2.23 -17.65
CA LEU A 12 -5.24 1.08 -17.66
C LEU A 12 -4.60 -0.17 -18.27
N CYS A 13 -3.90 -0.01 -19.40
CA CYS A 13 -3.19 -1.11 -20.06
C CYS A 13 -2.13 -1.72 -19.11
N PHE A 14 -1.35 -0.86 -18.47
CA PHE A 14 -0.37 -1.29 -17.49
C PHE A 14 -0.97 -1.98 -16.26
N SER A 15 -2.08 -1.45 -15.74
CA SER A 15 -2.78 -2.07 -14.62
C SER A 15 -3.23 -3.49 -14.96
N ARG A 16 -3.74 -3.71 -16.17
CA ARG A 16 -4.12 -5.04 -16.67
C ARG A 16 -2.90 -5.95 -16.84
N LEU A 17 -1.80 -5.45 -17.38
CA LEU A 17 -0.57 -6.20 -17.54
C LEU A 17 -0.03 -6.70 -16.19
N VAL A 18 0.03 -5.82 -15.20
CA VAL A 18 0.42 -6.18 -13.83
C VAL A 18 -0.57 -7.18 -13.22
N ALA A 19 -1.87 -7.01 -13.46
CA ALA A 19 -2.88 -7.95 -12.98
C ALA A 19 -2.71 -9.35 -13.58
N THR A 20 -2.25 -9.47 -14.82
CA THR A 20 -1.90 -10.76 -15.45
C THR A 20 -0.72 -11.42 -14.74
N PHE A 21 0.32 -10.66 -14.41
CA PHE A 21 1.55 -11.18 -13.81
C PHE A 21 1.53 -11.22 -12.27
N ARG A 22 0.42 -10.86 -11.62
CA ARG A 22 0.30 -10.72 -10.15
C ARG A 22 0.71 -11.97 -9.34
N HIS A 23 0.70 -13.15 -9.97
CA HIS A 23 1.05 -14.42 -9.35
C HIS A 23 2.47 -14.90 -9.69
N SER A 24 3.20 -14.15 -10.52
CA SER A 24 4.54 -14.50 -10.99
C SER A 24 5.52 -13.38 -10.65
N ALA A 25 6.21 -13.57 -9.52
CA ALA A 25 7.29 -12.69 -9.09
C ALA A 25 8.38 -12.43 -10.17
N PRO A 26 8.84 -13.42 -10.98
CA PRO A 26 9.86 -13.15 -11.99
C PRO A 26 9.35 -12.25 -13.12
N GLU A 27 8.11 -12.42 -13.57
CA GLU A 27 7.51 -11.57 -14.61
C GLU A 27 7.31 -10.13 -14.11
N LEU A 28 6.86 -9.96 -12.86
CA LEU A 28 6.77 -8.63 -12.23
C LEU A 28 8.14 -7.96 -12.09
N THR A 29 9.17 -8.74 -11.77
CA THR A 29 10.54 -8.25 -11.67
C THR A 29 11.06 -7.78 -13.02
N GLN A 30 10.85 -8.57 -14.08
CA GLN A 30 11.23 -8.19 -15.44
C GLN A 30 10.48 -6.92 -15.89
N LEU A 31 9.18 -6.83 -15.60
CA LEU A 31 8.39 -5.64 -15.91
C LEU A 31 8.90 -4.39 -15.18
N ALA A 32 9.29 -4.52 -13.90
CA ALA A 32 9.90 -3.43 -13.14
C ALA A 32 11.23 -2.98 -13.74
N GLN A 33 12.08 -3.92 -14.17
CA GLN A 33 13.35 -3.64 -14.83
C GLN A 33 13.20 -2.91 -16.17
N CYS A 34 12.08 -3.09 -16.87
CA CYS A 34 11.75 -2.31 -18.07
C CYS A 34 11.43 -0.82 -17.79
N GLY A 35 11.53 -0.36 -16.55
CA GLY A 35 11.33 1.04 -16.16
C GLY A 35 9.85 1.43 -16.03
N PHE A 36 8.95 0.46 -15.90
CA PHE A 36 7.52 0.72 -15.76
C PHE A 36 7.19 1.54 -14.50
N ILE A 37 7.83 1.25 -13.36
CA ILE A 37 7.63 1.98 -12.10
C ILE A 37 7.92 3.47 -12.31
N LYS A 38 9.07 3.79 -12.91
CA LYS A 38 9.47 5.16 -13.24
C LYS A 38 8.44 5.88 -14.10
N ARG A 39 7.92 5.22 -15.16
CA ARG A 39 6.92 5.83 -16.06
C ARG A 39 5.60 6.15 -15.36
N LEU A 40 5.13 5.28 -14.47
CA LEU A 40 3.96 5.57 -13.65
C LEU A 40 4.24 6.69 -12.65
N MET A 41 5.44 6.74 -12.08
CA MET A 41 5.84 7.83 -11.19
C MET A 41 5.89 9.17 -11.89
N ASP A 42 6.50 9.25 -13.08
CA ASP A 42 6.52 10.45 -13.92
C ASP A 42 5.08 10.92 -14.24
N THR A 43 4.16 9.96 -14.44
CA THR A 43 2.75 10.27 -14.66
C THR A 43 2.09 10.90 -13.43
N LEU A 44 2.36 10.37 -12.23
CA LEU A 44 1.85 10.88 -10.96
C LEU A 44 2.38 12.29 -10.64
N THR A 45 3.65 12.56 -10.94
CA THR A 45 4.33 13.82 -10.57
C THR A 45 4.12 14.93 -11.59
N ALA A 46 4.10 14.61 -12.89
CA ALA A 46 3.96 15.60 -13.97
C ALA A 46 2.54 16.15 -14.13
N THR A 47 1.53 15.48 -13.56
CA THR A 47 0.11 15.82 -13.80
C THR A 47 -0.69 16.09 -12.52
N PRO A 48 -0.33 17.11 -11.72
CA PRO A 48 -0.98 17.40 -10.44
C PRO A 48 -2.46 17.81 -10.53
N ARG A 49 -3.00 18.10 -11.72
CA ARG A 49 -4.40 18.52 -11.94
C ARG A 49 -5.20 17.65 -12.92
N LEU A 50 -4.63 16.56 -13.41
CA LEU A 50 -5.12 15.90 -14.63
C LEU A 50 -5.33 14.40 -14.50
N ILE A 51 -4.95 13.83 -13.35
CA ILE A 51 -5.34 12.47 -13.03
C ILE A 51 -6.71 12.58 -12.37
N ASN A 52 -7.76 12.25 -13.13
CA ASN A 52 -9.05 11.98 -12.52
C ASN A 52 -8.83 11.01 -11.35
N THR A 53 -9.51 11.22 -10.22
CA THR A 53 -9.48 10.33 -9.05
C THR A 53 -9.31 8.83 -9.39
N PRO A 54 -10.04 8.25 -10.37
CA PRO A 54 -9.90 6.83 -10.71
C PRO A 54 -8.55 6.43 -11.30
N THR A 55 -7.90 7.26 -12.13
CA THR A 55 -6.58 6.89 -12.69
C THR A 55 -5.52 6.91 -11.59
N PHE A 56 -5.63 7.83 -10.64
CA PHE A 56 -4.68 7.94 -9.53
C PHE A 56 -4.76 6.71 -8.63
N THR A 57 -5.97 6.35 -8.20
CA THR A 57 -6.19 5.15 -7.38
C THR A 57 -5.80 3.88 -8.13
N MET A 58 -6.06 3.80 -9.44
CA MET A 58 -5.62 2.67 -10.28
C MET A 58 -4.09 2.51 -10.29
N VAL A 59 -3.34 3.60 -10.40
CA VAL A 59 -1.87 3.56 -10.36
C VAL A 59 -1.38 3.08 -9.00
N LEU A 60 -1.92 3.62 -7.90
CA LEU A 60 -1.56 3.18 -6.54
C LEU A 60 -1.87 1.68 -6.32
N LYS A 61 -3.07 1.22 -6.71
CA LYS A 61 -3.47 -0.20 -6.67
C LYS A 61 -2.53 -1.09 -7.48
N THR A 62 -2.09 -0.60 -8.63
CA THR A 62 -1.16 -1.31 -9.51
C THR A 62 0.19 -1.50 -8.82
N PHE A 63 0.73 -0.44 -8.23
CA PHE A 63 1.95 -0.52 -7.42
C PHE A 63 1.84 -1.46 -6.23
N SER A 64 0.74 -1.37 -5.46
CA SER A 64 0.50 -2.31 -4.35
C SER A 64 0.41 -3.76 -4.83
N THR A 65 -0.11 -4.00 -6.03
CA THR A 65 -0.17 -5.34 -6.61
C THR A 65 1.22 -5.86 -6.99
N VAL A 66 2.08 -5.00 -7.54
CA VAL A 66 3.49 -5.35 -7.82
C VAL A 66 4.22 -5.71 -6.53
N LEU A 67 4.14 -4.87 -5.50
CA LEU A 67 4.83 -5.09 -4.21
C LEU A 67 4.35 -6.36 -3.50
N LYS A 68 3.05 -6.68 -3.55
CA LYS A 68 2.52 -7.96 -3.03
C LYS A 68 3.05 -9.18 -3.76
N GLY A 69 3.07 -9.11 -5.09
CA GLY A 69 3.48 -10.23 -5.93
C GLY A 69 4.99 -10.46 -5.90
N ALA A 70 5.76 -9.40 -5.68
CA ALA A 70 7.22 -9.44 -5.58
C ALA A 70 7.74 -8.44 -4.52
N PRO A 71 7.70 -8.78 -3.22
CA PRO A 71 8.15 -7.90 -2.14
C PRO A 71 9.63 -7.50 -2.23
N ALA A 72 10.46 -8.29 -2.93
CA ALA A 72 11.85 -7.95 -3.21
C ALA A 72 12.01 -6.67 -4.04
N LEU A 73 10.97 -6.24 -4.78
CA LEU A 73 11.00 -5.03 -5.61
C LEU A 73 10.87 -3.74 -4.80
N THR A 74 10.59 -3.79 -3.50
CA THR A 74 10.47 -2.60 -2.65
C THR A 74 11.69 -1.69 -2.75
N HIS A 75 12.91 -2.23 -2.87
CA HIS A 75 14.11 -1.41 -3.05
C HIS A 75 14.07 -0.57 -4.33
N ILE A 76 13.59 -1.13 -5.45
CA ILE A 76 13.44 -0.41 -6.73
C ILE A 76 12.44 0.73 -6.57
N PHE A 77 11.35 0.53 -5.82
CA PHE A 77 10.39 1.58 -5.52
C PHE A 77 11.02 2.72 -4.71
N ILE A 78 11.86 2.39 -3.72
CA ILE A 78 12.57 3.38 -2.91
C ILE A 78 13.57 4.16 -3.78
N GLU A 79 14.33 3.47 -4.64
CA GLU A 79 15.30 4.10 -5.56
C GLU A 79 14.64 5.05 -6.57
N ASN A 80 13.37 4.79 -6.93
CA ASN A 80 12.57 5.67 -7.80
C ASN A 80 11.81 6.77 -7.03
N ASP A 81 12.17 7.05 -5.78
CA ASP A 81 11.59 8.09 -4.90
C ASP A 81 10.07 7.98 -4.73
N VAL A 82 9.53 6.75 -4.78
CA VAL A 82 8.09 6.52 -4.57
C VAL A 82 7.69 6.99 -3.17
N THR A 83 8.53 6.77 -2.16
CA THR A 83 8.29 7.20 -0.78
C THR A 83 8.22 8.72 -0.64
N GLY A 84 9.09 9.47 -1.32
CA GLY A 84 9.07 10.93 -1.32
C GLY A 84 7.79 11.49 -1.93
N VAL A 85 7.34 10.89 -3.04
CA VAL A 85 6.06 11.26 -3.68
C VAL A 85 4.87 10.89 -2.81
N LEU A 86 4.82 9.68 -2.25
CA LEU A 86 3.74 9.27 -1.33
C LEU A 86 3.68 10.19 -0.11
N ARG A 87 4.83 10.58 0.45
CA ARG A 87 4.93 11.53 1.55
C ARG A 87 4.40 12.91 1.14
N GLY A 88 4.78 13.41 -0.04
CA GLY A 88 4.29 14.68 -0.56
C GLY A 88 2.77 14.68 -0.82
N LEU A 89 2.24 13.55 -1.28
CA LEU A 89 0.80 13.35 -1.49
C LEU A 89 0.04 13.25 -0.16
N LEU A 90 0.58 12.52 0.82
CA LEU A 90 0.05 12.46 2.18
C LEU A 90 0.30 13.75 2.95
N ARG A 91 1.16 14.65 2.47
CA ARG A 91 1.59 15.88 3.17
C ARG A 91 2.02 15.57 4.61
N LEU A 92 2.72 14.46 4.81
CA LEU A 92 3.26 14.09 6.11
C LEU A 92 4.27 15.16 6.54
N PRO A 93 4.17 15.72 7.76
CA PRO A 93 5.12 16.72 8.24
C PRO A 93 6.53 16.14 8.23
N TYR A 94 7.50 16.94 7.77
CA TYR A 94 8.92 16.64 7.90
C TYR A 94 9.42 17.11 9.28
N ASP A 95 10.59 16.62 9.69
CA ASP A 95 11.23 17.04 10.93
C ASP A 95 11.41 18.56 10.94
N GLY A 96 10.68 19.24 11.85
CA GLY A 96 10.65 20.71 11.97
C GLY A 96 9.51 21.44 11.23
N GLU A 97 8.59 20.77 10.54
CA GLU A 97 7.41 21.42 9.95
C GLU A 97 6.19 21.50 10.90
N ASP A 98 5.44 22.59 10.77
CA ASP A 98 4.26 22.88 11.59
C ASP A 98 3.08 21.96 11.22
N VAL A 99 2.83 20.95 12.05
CA VAL A 99 1.83 19.87 11.86
C VAL A 99 0.43 20.42 11.54
N GLN A 100 0.07 21.58 12.09
CA GLN A 100 -1.22 22.24 11.89
C GLN A 100 -1.43 22.77 10.46
N LYS A 101 -0.34 23.09 9.73
CA LYS A 101 -0.38 23.54 8.34
C LYS A 101 -0.52 22.35 7.39
N SER A 102 0.10 21.22 7.73
CA SER A 102 -0.01 19.95 7.00
C SER A 102 -1.41 19.32 7.14
N LEU A 103 -2.07 19.45 8.31
CA LEU A 103 -3.39 18.86 8.57
C LEU A 103 -4.56 19.50 7.78
N ARG A 104 -4.50 20.79 7.47
CA ARG A 104 -5.54 21.49 6.67
C ARG A 104 -5.53 21.10 5.18
N SER A 105 -4.53 20.33 4.79
CA SER A 105 -4.12 20.07 3.43
C SER A 105 -4.63 18.69 2.93
N TYR A 106 -5.09 17.82 3.84
CA TYR A 106 -5.75 16.54 3.51
C TYR A 106 -7.14 16.71 2.88
N ALA A 107 -7.70 17.92 2.90
CA ALA A 107 -9.07 18.22 2.47
C ALA A 107 -9.35 18.00 0.96
N GLY A 108 -8.33 17.64 0.17
CA GLY A 108 -8.47 17.41 -1.28
C GLY A 108 -8.46 15.95 -1.72
N LEU A 109 -8.22 15.00 -0.82
CA LEU A 109 -8.23 13.56 -1.14
C LEU A 109 -9.51 12.92 -0.61
N ASP A 110 -10.13 12.08 -1.42
CA ASP A 110 -11.25 11.26 -0.95
C ASP A 110 -10.77 10.06 -0.11
N ALA A 111 -11.73 9.37 0.51
CA ALA A 111 -11.45 8.24 1.38
C ALA A 111 -10.81 7.04 0.64
N GLU A 112 -11.09 6.86 -0.66
CA GLU A 112 -10.52 5.78 -1.47
C GLU A 112 -9.07 6.08 -1.82
N GLN A 113 -8.77 7.32 -2.21
CA GLN A 113 -7.42 7.79 -2.46
C GLN A 113 -6.53 7.64 -1.22
N LEU A 114 -7.03 8.08 -0.06
CA LEU A 114 -6.32 7.90 1.20
C LEU A 114 -6.09 6.43 1.51
N TYR A 115 -7.11 5.58 1.34
CA TYR A 115 -6.98 4.15 1.57
C TYR A 115 -5.86 3.55 0.72
N GLU A 116 -5.86 3.78 -0.59
CA GLU A 116 -4.84 3.22 -1.49
C GLU A 116 -3.43 3.77 -1.20
N LEU A 117 -3.33 5.03 -0.78
CA LEU A 117 -2.08 5.69 -0.44
C LEU A 117 -1.46 5.13 0.86
N PHE A 118 -2.29 4.90 1.87
CA PHE A 118 -1.85 4.17 3.07
C PHE A 118 -1.54 2.71 2.76
N TYR A 119 -2.34 2.09 1.90
CA TYR A 119 -2.21 0.70 1.53
C TYR A 119 -0.85 0.42 0.89
N ILE A 120 -0.45 1.19 -0.13
CA ILE A 120 0.88 1.07 -0.75
C ILE A 120 2.01 1.35 0.25
N THR A 121 1.83 2.36 1.12
CA THR A 121 2.83 2.69 2.14
C THR A 121 3.09 1.49 3.06
N CYS A 122 2.03 0.79 3.47
CA CYS A 122 2.15 -0.43 4.26
C CYS A 122 2.83 -1.59 3.51
N GLU A 123 2.59 -1.74 2.20
CA GLU A 123 3.25 -2.79 1.38
C GLU A 123 4.76 -2.54 1.20
N MET A 124 5.22 -1.29 1.33
CA MET A 124 6.64 -0.96 1.28
C MET A 124 7.38 -1.22 2.60
N LEU A 125 6.66 -1.49 3.70
CA LEU A 125 7.30 -1.78 4.97
C LEU A 125 7.87 -3.20 4.97
N PRO A 126 9.08 -3.41 5.52
CA PRO A 126 9.61 -4.75 5.66
C PRO A 126 8.74 -5.57 6.63
N PRO A 127 8.70 -6.90 6.46
CA PRO A 127 8.09 -7.76 7.46
C PRO A 127 8.81 -7.56 8.81
N LEU A 128 8.05 -7.65 9.89
CA LEU A 128 8.60 -7.55 11.24
C LEU A 128 9.72 -8.61 11.42
N PRO A 129 10.85 -8.24 12.03
CA PRO A 129 11.90 -9.21 12.36
C PRO A 129 11.32 -10.35 13.19
N THR A 130 11.67 -11.59 12.84
CA THR A 130 11.19 -12.78 13.55
C THR A 130 11.90 -13.05 14.87
N ASP A 131 12.69 -12.08 15.36
CA ASP A 131 13.36 -12.19 16.65
C ASP A 131 12.35 -12.35 17.78
N LYS A 132 12.74 -13.11 18.82
CA LYS A 132 11.86 -13.59 19.89
C LYS A 132 10.98 -12.49 20.50
N VAL A 133 11.47 -11.25 20.53
CA VAL A 133 10.79 -10.05 21.04
C VAL A 133 9.50 -9.72 20.26
N PHE A 134 9.45 -9.93 18.94
CA PHE A 134 8.27 -9.63 18.10
C PHE A 134 7.34 -10.83 17.93
N THR A 135 7.83 -12.06 18.13
CA THR A 135 6.99 -13.27 18.18
C THR A 135 6.27 -13.45 19.51
N SER A 136 6.78 -12.83 20.58
CA SER A 136 6.28 -13.01 21.95
C SER A 136 5.45 -11.84 22.46
N ILE A 137 5.13 -10.82 21.64
CA ILE A 137 4.17 -9.80 22.05
C ILE A 137 2.81 -10.48 22.10
N PRO A 138 2.28 -10.83 23.29
CA PRO A 138 0.91 -11.30 23.36
C PRO A 138 0.09 -10.07 22.99
N VAL A 139 -0.74 -10.17 21.95
CA VAL A 139 -1.81 -9.19 21.77
C VAL A 139 -2.64 -9.28 23.03
N GLN A 140 -2.43 -8.36 23.98
CA GLN A 140 -3.18 -8.30 25.22
C GLN A 140 -4.60 -7.89 24.86
N HIS A 141 -5.41 -8.87 24.50
CA HIS A 141 -6.85 -8.78 24.57
C HIS A 141 -7.18 -8.53 26.05
N HIS A 142 -7.52 -7.29 26.40
CA HIS A 142 -8.25 -7.00 27.61
C HIS A 142 -9.61 -7.70 27.50
N GLY A 143 -9.70 -8.96 27.98
CA GLY A 143 -10.94 -9.73 27.89
C GLY A 143 -10.82 -11.18 28.37
N VAL A 144 -11.12 -11.37 29.65
CA VAL A 144 -11.67 -12.56 30.32
C VAL A 144 -10.75 -13.79 30.53
N PRO A 145 -10.56 -14.28 31.78
CA PRO A 145 -9.81 -15.49 32.08
C PRO A 145 -10.67 -16.76 31.94
N GLY A 146 -10.22 -17.73 31.14
CA GLY A 146 -10.85 -19.06 31.03
C GLY A 146 -9.97 -20.09 30.29
N GLN A 147 -9.45 -21.05 31.06
CA GLN A 147 -8.79 -22.33 30.74
C GLN A 147 -8.78 -22.87 29.29
N SER A 148 -7.64 -23.42 28.82
CA SER A 148 -7.29 -24.85 28.91
C SER A 148 -6.01 -25.19 28.10
N LYS A 149 -5.45 -26.38 28.33
CA LYS A 149 -4.08 -26.85 28.08
C LYS A 149 -3.86 -27.53 26.70
N HIS A 150 -2.56 -27.73 26.39
CA HIS A 150 -1.92 -28.76 25.52
C HIS A 150 -1.54 -28.42 24.04
N PRO A 151 -0.49 -29.07 23.46
CA PRO A 151 0.61 -28.42 22.75
C PRO A 151 0.86 -28.96 21.32
N SER A 152 1.94 -28.47 20.70
CA SER A 152 2.68 -29.05 19.56
C SER A 152 2.15 -28.82 18.14
N GLY A 153 3.00 -28.15 17.34
CA GLY A 153 3.18 -28.49 15.93
C GLY A 153 3.24 -27.32 14.94
N SER A 154 4.39 -27.14 14.29
CA SER A 154 4.65 -26.38 13.05
C SER A 154 4.88 -24.86 13.13
N THR A 155 6.15 -24.50 13.33
CA THR A 155 6.69 -23.14 13.51
C THR A 155 6.90 -22.32 12.22
N HIS A 156 6.31 -22.72 11.08
CA HIS A 156 6.52 -22.03 9.80
C HIS A 156 5.37 -21.08 9.38
N SER A 157 4.25 -21.09 10.10
CA SER A 157 2.99 -20.43 9.70
C SER A 157 2.70 -19.09 10.41
N HIS A 158 3.40 -18.77 11.50
CA HIS A 158 2.99 -17.69 12.41
C HIS A 158 3.50 -16.28 12.05
N ALA A 159 4.64 -16.13 11.37
CA ALA A 159 5.15 -14.80 11.01
C ALA A 159 4.32 -14.12 9.90
N VAL A 160 3.81 -14.92 8.97
CA VAL A 160 2.87 -14.47 7.93
C VAL A 160 1.54 -14.03 8.54
N ALA A 161 1.17 -14.55 9.72
CA ALA A 161 -0.06 -14.20 10.41
C ALA A 161 -0.06 -12.76 10.94
N SER A 162 1.07 -12.22 11.40
CA SER A 162 1.13 -10.86 11.99
C SER A 162 1.07 -9.74 10.95
N ALA A 163 1.75 -9.88 9.81
CA ALA A 163 1.62 -8.93 8.70
C ALA A 163 0.21 -8.97 8.10
N ASN A 164 -0.37 -10.18 7.99
CA ASN A 164 -1.77 -10.35 7.60
C ASN A 164 -2.76 -9.81 8.66
N ALA A 165 -2.37 -9.73 9.94
CA ALA A 165 -3.21 -9.18 11.00
C ALA A 165 -3.34 -7.65 10.90
N ILE A 166 -2.25 -6.92 10.66
CA ILE A 166 -2.30 -5.46 10.41
C ILE A 166 -3.11 -5.19 9.14
N ARG A 167 -2.85 -5.95 8.07
CA ARG A 167 -3.62 -5.90 6.82
C ARG A 167 -5.11 -6.21 7.05
N GLY A 168 -5.40 -7.19 7.91
CA GLY A 168 -6.75 -7.58 8.32
C GLY A 168 -7.46 -6.52 9.16
N MET A 169 -6.73 -5.80 10.01
CA MET A 169 -7.25 -4.68 10.80
C MET A 169 -7.61 -3.50 9.90
N ILE A 170 -6.73 -3.10 8.98
CA ILE A 170 -6.99 -2.00 8.04
C ILE A 170 -8.22 -2.31 7.17
N ASN A 171 -8.31 -3.53 6.63
CA ASN A 171 -9.46 -3.98 5.86
C ASN A 171 -10.75 -3.99 6.70
N ARG A 172 -10.70 -4.46 7.96
CA ARG A 172 -11.88 -4.51 8.84
C ARG A 172 -12.39 -3.11 9.21
N THR A 173 -11.49 -2.21 9.57
CA THR A 173 -11.84 -0.84 9.95
C THR A 173 -12.41 -0.06 8.77
N PHE A 174 -11.90 -0.28 7.55
CA PHE A 174 -12.46 0.33 6.34
C PHE A 174 -13.82 -0.26 5.97
N MET A 175 -13.99 -1.59 6.04
CA MET A 175 -15.28 -2.24 5.77
C MET A 175 -16.37 -1.83 6.76
N GLN A 176 -16.02 -1.63 8.04
CA GLN A 176 -16.95 -1.12 9.05
C GLN A 176 -17.40 0.31 8.76
N ARG A 177 -16.49 1.20 8.31
CA ARG A 177 -16.86 2.58 7.90
C ARG A 177 -17.70 2.63 6.62
N ARG A 178 -17.46 1.72 5.67
CA ARG A 178 -18.25 1.63 4.43
C ARG A 178 -19.67 1.10 4.68
N ALA A 179 -19.85 0.21 5.66
CA ALA A 179 -21.16 -0.27 6.08
C ALA A 179 -21.97 0.75 6.91
N SER A 180 -21.30 1.69 7.59
CA SER A 180 -21.96 2.72 8.41
C SER A 180 -22.31 4.02 7.67
N GLY A 181 -21.90 4.18 6.41
CA GLY A 181 -22.11 5.40 5.62
C GLY A 181 -23.34 5.41 4.70
N GLY A 182 -24.23 4.41 4.83
CA GLY A 182 -25.48 4.33 4.09
C GLY A 182 -26.68 4.71 4.94
N LYS A 183 -26.84 6.00 5.24
CA LYS A 183 -28.12 6.62 5.62
C LYS A 183 -28.20 8.02 5.03
#